data_AF-K2E9P1-F1
#
_entry.id   AF-K2E9P1-F1
#
_cell.length_a   1.000
_cell.length_b   1.000
_cell.length_c   1.000
_cell.angle_alpha   90.00
_cell.angle_beta   90.00
_cell.angle_gamma   90.00
#
_symmetry.space_group_name_H-M   'P 1'
#
loop_
_entity.id
_entity.type
_entity.pdbx_description
1 polymer ?
#
loop_
_entity_poly.entity_id
_entity_poly.type
_entity_poly.pdbx_seq_one_letter_code
_entity_poly.pdbx_strand_id
1 'polypeptide(L)'
;MFSHKKKFDLVLGIFLVIALFVIIAVSIILYLLFSRYQTKSNFINTNQNSNFQQQLSPVELLNSYEEEIQKQIDLVQTSDKDIATVAKNLENDMLNIRVPAEKREMFLSATLQIVRMQDQGLEIDPKASKDKILEILNSLVNYEER
;
A
#
# COMPACT_ATOMS: atom_id res chain seq x y z
N MET A 1 10.92 60.15 -39.22
CA MET A 1 12.01 59.22 -39.58
C MET A 1 11.60 57.83 -39.11
N PHE A 2 11.54 56.87 -40.03
CA PHE A 2 11.27 55.43 -39.87
C PHE A 2 9.93 54.97 -39.24
N SER A 3 8.92 54.82 -40.10
CA SER A 3 7.75 53.98 -39.84
C SER A 3 8.02 52.58 -40.41
N HIS A 4 8.29 51.60 -39.54
CA HIS A 4 8.38 50.18 -39.92
C HIS A 4 7.04 49.47 -39.63
N LYS A 5 6.17 49.37 -40.65
CA LYS A 5 5.06 48.41 -40.62
C LYS A 5 5.62 47.00 -40.89
N LYS A 6 6.02 46.29 -39.83
CA LYS A 6 6.39 44.87 -39.93
C LYS A 6 5.16 44.06 -40.34
N LYS A 7 5.18 43.49 -41.54
CA LYS A 7 4.20 42.48 -41.97
C LYS A 7 4.44 41.26 -41.11
N PHE A 8 3.52 40.97 -40.20
CA PHE A 8 3.57 39.77 -39.37
C PHE A 8 3.42 38.56 -40.30
N ASP A 9 4.43 37.70 -40.35
CA ASP A 9 4.41 36.52 -41.19
C ASP A 9 3.41 35.53 -40.61
N LEU A 10 2.39 35.18 -41.39
CA LEU A 10 1.29 34.32 -40.96
C LEU A 10 1.80 32.93 -40.55
N VAL A 11 2.90 32.47 -41.16
CA VAL A 11 3.57 31.22 -40.81
C VAL A 11 4.19 31.30 -39.41
N LEU A 12 4.80 32.45 -39.05
CA LEU A 12 5.34 32.70 -37.72
C LEU A 12 4.23 32.71 -36.66
N GLY A 13 3.06 33.28 -37.00
CA GLY A 13 1.87 33.27 -36.15
C GLY A 13 1.39 31.85 -35.84
N ILE A 14 1.29 30.99 -36.85
CA ILE A 14 0.87 29.59 -36.69
C ILE A 14 1.88 28.82 -35.83
N PHE A 15 3.18 28.98 -36.08
CA PHE A 15 4.22 28.35 -35.27
C PHE A 15 4.16 28.78 -33.80
N LEU A 16 3.85 30.06 -33.54
CA LEU A 16 3.72 30.58 -32.18
C LEU A 16 2.50 29.99 -31.45
N VAL A 17 1.39 29.78 -32.15
CA VAL A 17 0.19 29.12 -31.60
C VAL A 17 0.48 27.65 -31.28
N ILE A 18 1.14 26.93 -32.19
CA ILE A 18 1.50 25.52 -31.97
C ILE A 18 2.47 25.39 -30.80
N ALA A 19 3.49 26.26 -30.73
CA ALA A 19 4.45 26.27 -29.62
C ALA A 19 3.75 26.53 -28.27
N LEU A 20 2.79 27.45 -28.21
CA LEU A 20 1.98 27.69 -27.03
C LEU A 20 1.21 26.44 -26.57
N PHE A 21 0.60 25.71 -27.50
CA PHE A 21 -0.10 24.47 -27.19
C PHE A 21 0.82 23.40 -26.57
N VAL A 22 2.02 23.25 -27.13
CA VAL A 22 3.02 22.30 -26.60
C VAL A 22 3.46 22.70 -25.19
N ILE A 23 3.74 23.98 -24.96
CA ILE A 23 4.13 24.49 -23.63
C ILE A 23 3.01 24.23 -22.61
N ILE A 24 1.75 24.55 -22.95
CA ILE A 24 0.60 24.31 -22.08
C ILE A 24 0.45 22.82 -21.75
N ALA A 25 0.59 21.94 -22.74
CA ALA A 25 0.49 20.50 -22.54
C ALA A 25 1.57 19.98 -21.58
N VAL A 26 2.82 20.42 -21.75
CA VAL A 26 3.94 20.06 -20.86
C VAL A 26 3.70 20.63 -19.45
N SER A 27 3.23 21.87 -19.33
CA SER A 27 2.90 22.48 -18.02
C SER A 27 1.79 21.71 -17.28
N ILE A 28 0.77 21.21 -17.97
CA ILE A 28 -0.30 20.40 -17.36
C ILE A 28 0.25 19.07 -16.85
N ILE A 29 1.11 18.41 -17.64
CA ILE A 29 1.74 17.14 -17.24
C ILE A 29 2.62 17.33 -16.01
N LEU A 30 3.45 18.38 -15.99
CA LEU A 30 4.26 18.75 -14.83
C LEU A 30 3.40 19.10 -13.61
N TYR A 31 2.32 19.85 -13.80
CA TYR A 31 1.36 20.18 -12.74
C TYR A 31 0.69 18.92 -12.17
N LEU A 32 0.30 17.95 -12.99
CA LEU A 32 -0.27 16.68 -12.53
C LEU A 32 0.76 15.81 -11.78
N LEU A 33 2.02 15.79 -12.23
CA LEU A 33 3.12 15.12 -11.54
C LEU A 33 3.40 15.75 -10.16
N PHE A 34 3.47 17.09 -10.08
CA PHE A 34 3.73 17.79 -8.83
C PHE A 34 2.52 17.83 -7.88
N SER A 35 1.30 17.98 -8.40
CA SER A 35 0.08 17.96 -7.58
C SER A 35 -0.21 16.58 -7.00
N ARG A 36 0.10 15.48 -7.72
CA ARG A 36 0.09 14.12 -7.12
C ARG A 36 1.12 13.98 -6.01
N TYR A 37 2.24 14.70 -6.07
CA TYR A 37 3.25 14.70 -5.02
C TYR A 37 2.88 15.58 -3.80
N GLN A 38 2.14 16.66 -4.02
CA GLN A 38 1.74 17.59 -2.94
C GLN A 38 0.36 17.30 -2.32
N THR A 39 -0.42 16.35 -2.85
CA THR A 39 -1.64 15.87 -2.19
C THR A 39 -1.32 14.86 -1.08
N LYS A 40 -0.46 15.26 -0.14
CA LYS A 40 -0.30 14.67 1.20
C LYS A 40 0.43 15.64 2.12
N SER A 41 -0.12 16.84 2.32
CA SER A 41 0.21 17.64 3.50
C SER A 41 -0.99 18.43 4.01
N ASN A 42 -2.07 17.72 4.34
CA ASN A 42 -2.88 18.16 5.46
C ASN A 42 -2.15 17.71 6.74
N PHE A 43 -1.22 18.55 7.18
CA PHE A 43 -0.67 18.48 8.53
C PHE A 43 -1.80 18.91 9.48
N ILE A 44 -2.70 17.97 9.79
CA ILE A 44 -3.49 18.06 11.00
C ILE A 44 -2.46 17.99 12.12
N ASN A 45 -2.45 19.01 12.99
CA ASN A 45 -1.85 18.98 14.31
C ASN A 45 -2.50 17.85 15.12
N THR A 46 -2.19 16.62 14.78
CA THR A 46 -2.27 15.51 15.71
C THR A 46 -1.05 15.72 16.58
N ASN A 47 -1.28 15.99 17.86
CA ASN A 47 -0.27 15.90 18.90
C ASN A 47 0.71 14.79 18.52
N GLN A 48 1.91 15.20 18.10
CA GLN A 48 3.03 14.30 17.93
C GLN A 48 3.36 13.84 19.35
N ASN A 49 2.63 12.82 19.79
CA ASN A 49 3.25 11.76 20.54
C ASN A 49 4.28 11.18 19.58
N SER A 50 5.47 11.76 19.60
CA SER A 50 6.70 11.11 19.22
C SER A 50 6.87 9.91 20.14
N ASN A 51 6.05 8.87 19.92
CA ASN A 51 6.42 7.53 20.30
C ASN A 51 7.57 7.19 19.38
N PHE A 52 8.76 7.38 19.93
CA PHE A 52 9.98 6.67 19.60
C PHE A 52 9.70 5.57 18.58
N GLN A 53 10.24 5.70 17.37
CA GLN A 53 10.61 4.50 16.62
C GLN A 53 11.67 3.82 17.49
N GLN A 54 11.22 3.08 18.50
CA GLN A 54 12.04 2.13 19.22
C GLN A 54 12.57 1.22 18.13
N GLN A 55 13.86 1.37 17.88
CA GLN A 55 14.63 0.47 17.08
C GLN A 55 14.67 -0.82 17.91
N LEU A 56 13.60 -1.61 17.79
CA LEU A 56 13.47 -2.89 18.45
C LEU A 56 14.73 -3.68 18.11
N SER A 57 15.38 -4.21 19.13
CA SER A 57 16.45 -5.17 18.91
C SER A 57 15.91 -6.34 18.07
N PRO A 58 16.77 -7.06 17.32
CA PRO A 58 16.32 -8.17 16.48
C PRO A 58 15.45 -9.20 17.23
N VAL A 59 15.73 -9.41 18.53
CA VAL A 59 14.96 -10.30 19.40
C VAL A 59 13.60 -9.72 19.76
N GLU A 60 13.52 -8.44 20.10
CA GLU A 60 12.24 -7.78 20.39
C GLU A 60 11.37 -7.67 19.14
N LEU A 61 11.98 -7.50 17.96
CA LEU A 61 11.28 -7.51 16.69
C LEU A 61 10.67 -8.88 16.38
N LEU A 62 11.41 -9.97 16.64
CA LEU A 62 10.91 -11.33 16.46
C LEU A 62 9.74 -11.62 17.42
N ASN A 63 9.89 -11.29 18.70
CA ASN A 63 8.84 -11.49 19.69
C ASN A 63 7.58 -10.67 19.35
N SER A 64 7.76 -9.40 18.96
CA SER A 64 6.64 -8.54 18.54
C SER A 64 5.98 -9.09 17.27
N TYR A 65 6.76 -9.59 16.31
CA TYR A 65 6.22 -10.24 15.12
C TYR A 65 5.37 -11.46 15.49
N GLU A 66 5.89 -12.38 16.30
CA GLU A 66 5.16 -13.58 16.72
C GLU A 66 3.88 -13.25 17.48
N GLU A 67 3.92 -12.25 18.37
CA GLU A 67 2.75 -11.76 19.10
C GLU A 67 1.69 -11.18 18.14
N GLU A 68 2.10 -10.39 17.16
CA GLU A 68 1.19 -9.83 16.16
C GLU A 68 0.56 -10.92 15.28
N ILE A 69 1.33 -11.94 14.87
CA ILE A 69 0.76 -13.10 14.17
C ILE A 69 -0.22 -13.86 15.06
N GLN A 70 0.09 -14.05 16.35
CA GLN A 70 -0.80 -14.72 17.27
C GLN A 70 -2.12 -13.95 17.44
N LYS A 71 -2.08 -12.62 17.50
CA LYS A 71 -3.31 -11.79 17.49
C LYS A 71 -4.15 -12.02 16.25
N GLN A 72 -3.51 -12.19 15.09
CA GLN A 72 -4.22 -12.52 13.84
C GLN A 72 -4.86 -13.91 13.89
N ILE A 73 -4.15 -14.91 14.44
CA ILE A 73 -4.70 -16.26 14.64
C ILE A 73 -5.92 -16.20 15.55
N ASP A 74 -5.81 -15.51 16.68
CA ASP A 74 -6.89 -15.36 17.67
C ASP A 74 -8.10 -14.63 17.07
N LEU A 75 -7.86 -13.60 16.25
CA LEU A 75 -8.91 -12.87 15.51
C LEU A 75 -9.67 -13.81 14.59
N VAL A 76 -8.98 -14.67 13.83
CA VAL A 76 -9.64 -15.63 12.94
C VAL A 76 -10.39 -16.70 13.73
N GLN A 77 -9.80 -17.23 14.82
CA GLN A 77 -10.42 -18.27 15.64
C GLN A 77 -11.69 -17.80 16.34
N THR A 78 -11.65 -16.62 16.96
CA THR A 78 -12.71 -16.12 17.85
C THR A 78 -13.73 -15.22 17.14
N SER A 79 -13.48 -14.82 15.90
CA SER A 79 -14.41 -13.96 15.17
C SER A 79 -15.68 -14.69 14.77
N ASP A 80 -16.81 -14.08 15.14
CA ASP A 80 -18.17 -14.42 14.68
C ASP A 80 -18.55 -13.75 13.35
N LYS A 81 -17.67 -12.89 12.81
CA LYS A 81 -17.90 -12.21 11.53
C LYS A 81 -17.79 -13.16 10.35
N ASP A 82 -18.44 -12.79 9.25
CA ASP A 82 -18.30 -13.47 7.96
C ASP A 82 -16.83 -13.54 7.53
N ILE A 83 -16.46 -14.66 6.90
CA ILE A 83 -15.08 -14.98 6.56
C ILE A 83 -14.47 -13.98 5.56
N ALA A 84 -15.27 -13.36 4.68
CA ALA A 84 -14.78 -12.31 3.79
C ALA A 84 -14.44 -11.03 4.56
N THR A 85 -15.20 -10.72 5.60
CA THR A 85 -14.88 -9.59 6.50
C THR A 85 -13.63 -9.88 7.31
N VAL A 86 -13.47 -11.11 7.79
CA VAL A 86 -12.26 -11.54 8.51
C VAL A 86 -11.03 -11.47 7.61
N ALA A 87 -11.10 -12.01 6.40
CA ALA A 87 -10.00 -11.98 5.44
C ALA A 87 -9.58 -10.55 5.08
N LYS A 88 -10.54 -9.65 4.88
CA LYS A 88 -10.26 -8.23 4.62
C LYS A 88 -9.61 -7.51 5.80
N ASN A 89 -10.05 -7.78 7.03
CA ASN A 89 -9.40 -7.20 8.21
C ASN A 89 -7.97 -7.74 8.35
N LEU A 90 -7.81 -9.04 8.14
CA LEU A 90 -6.53 -9.73 8.19
C LEU A 90 -5.53 -9.16 7.17
N GLU A 91 -5.94 -8.91 5.93
CA GLU A 91 -5.10 -8.24 4.93
C GLU A 91 -4.58 -6.89 5.43
N ASN A 92 -5.47 -6.04 5.94
CA ASN A 92 -5.11 -4.72 6.43
C ASN A 92 -4.18 -4.80 7.65
N ASP A 93 -4.46 -5.71 8.56
CA ASP A 93 -3.68 -5.88 9.79
C ASP A 93 -2.29 -6.44 9.47
N MET A 94 -2.20 -7.46 8.60
CA MET A 94 -0.92 -8.03 8.16
C MET A 94 -0.02 -7.00 7.47
N LEU A 95 -0.55 -6.10 6.65
CA LEU A 95 0.26 -5.05 6.00
C LEU A 95 0.89 -4.07 7.00
N ASN A 96 0.39 -4.00 8.23
CA ASN A 96 0.92 -3.13 9.28
C ASN A 96 1.94 -3.82 10.20
N ILE A 97 2.12 -5.14 10.09
CA ILE A 97 3.05 -5.90 10.92
C ILE A 97 4.49 -5.64 10.49
N ARG A 98 5.38 -5.37 11.45
CA ARG A 98 6.81 -5.27 11.20
C ARG A 98 7.41 -6.66 11.14
N VAL A 99 8.01 -7.01 10.00
CA VAL A 99 8.50 -8.36 9.74
C VAL A 99 10.02 -8.43 9.81
N PRO A 100 10.61 -9.36 10.59
CA PRO A 100 12.03 -9.68 10.54
C PRO A 100 12.49 -10.03 9.12
N ALA A 101 13.76 -9.78 8.79
CA ALA A 101 14.26 -10.01 7.44
C ALA A 101 14.15 -11.49 7.04
N GLU A 102 14.38 -12.38 8.00
CA GLU A 102 14.41 -13.84 7.85
C GLU A 102 13.02 -14.43 7.57
N LYS A 103 11.95 -13.78 8.04
CA LYS A 103 10.56 -14.24 7.90
C LYS A 103 9.82 -13.56 6.74
N ARG A 104 10.43 -12.56 6.09
CA ARG A 104 9.77 -11.68 5.11
C ARG A 104 9.16 -12.41 3.93
N GLU A 105 9.88 -13.37 3.36
CA GLU A 105 9.41 -14.11 2.18
C GLU A 105 8.20 -14.98 2.50
N MET A 106 8.26 -15.72 3.62
CA MET A 106 7.15 -16.55 4.09
C MET A 106 5.93 -15.70 4.44
N PHE A 107 6.15 -14.60 5.17
CA PHE A 107 5.09 -13.65 5.50
C PHE A 107 4.40 -13.12 4.24
N LEU A 108 5.18 -12.65 3.26
CA LEU A 108 4.63 -12.17 2.00
C LEU A 108 3.86 -13.26 1.24
N SER A 109 4.38 -14.48 1.20
CA SER A 109 3.72 -15.62 0.59
C SER A 109 2.37 -15.92 1.25
N ALA A 110 2.33 -15.95 2.58
CA ALA A 110 1.12 -16.17 3.36
C ALA A 110 0.07 -15.07 3.12
N THR A 111 0.48 -13.80 3.21
CA THR A 111 -0.40 -12.66 2.95
C THR A 111 -0.98 -12.72 1.52
N LEU A 112 -0.15 -13.03 0.52
CA LEU A 112 -0.60 -13.16 -0.86
C LEU A 112 -1.56 -14.34 -1.05
N GLN A 113 -1.36 -15.46 -0.34
CA GLN A 113 -2.29 -16.59 -0.39
C GLN A 113 -3.65 -16.21 0.19
N ILE A 114 -3.68 -15.51 1.33
CA ILE A 114 -4.92 -15.02 1.95
C ILE A 114 -5.66 -14.07 1.00
N VAL A 115 -4.96 -13.10 0.40
CA VAL A 115 -5.55 -12.16 -0.57
C VAL A 115 -6.10 -12.90 -1.79
N ARG A 116 -5.36 -13.87 -2.33
CA ARG A 116 -5.85 -14.69 -3.46
C ARG A 116 -7.07 -15.50 -3.09
N MET A 117 -7.15 -16.05 -1.88
CA MET A 117 -8.34 -16.76 -1.41
C MET A 117 -9.55 -15.85 -1.30
N GLN A 118 -9.36 -14.58 -0.92
CA GLN A 118 -10.41 -13.57 -0.92
C GLN A 118 -10.86 -13.25 -2.37
N ASP A 119 -9.92 -13.05 -3.29
CA ASP A 119 -10.20 -12.68 -4.68
C ASP A 119 -10.82 -13.82 -5.51
N GLN A 120 -10.42 -15.07 -5.27
CA GLN A 120 -10.94 -16.25 -5.95
C GLN A 120 -12.35 -16.64 -5.48
N GLY A 121 -12.89 -15.91 -4.50
CA GLY A 121 -14.03 -16.34 -3.72
C GLY A 121 -13.54 -17.35 -2.69
N LEU A 122 -13.79 -17.04 -1.42
CA LEU A 122 -13.59 -17.98 -0.33
C LEU A 122 -14.34 -19.27 -0.67
N GLU A 123 -13.77 -20.41 -0.25
CA GLU A 123 -14.37 -21.72 -0.56
C GLU A 123 -15.86 -21.70 -0.19
N ILE A 124 -16.66 -22.46 -0.96
CA ILE A 124 -18.12 -22.54 -0.79
C ILE A 124 -18.49 -22.86 0.66
N ASP A 125 -17.59 -23.50 1.40
CA ASP A 125 -17.65 -23.66 2.85
C ASP A 125 -16.81 -22.58 3.60
N PRO A 126 -17.46 -21.68 4.37
CA PRO A 126 -16.79 -20.71 5.23
C PRO A 126 -15.87 -21.35 6.27
N LYS A 127 -16.18 -22.57 6.73
CA LYS A 127 -15.37 -23.26 7.72
C LYS A 127 -14.06 -23.75 7.10
N ALA A 128 -14.11 -24.36 5.92
CA ALA A 128 -12.92 -24.78 5.19
C ALA A 128 -11.99 -23.59 4.88
N SER A 129 -12.57 -22.45 4.50
CA SER A 129 -11.82 -21.20 4.30
C SER A 129 -11.15 -20.70 5.59
N LYS A 130 -11.86 -20.75 6.71
CA LYS A 130 -11.33 -20.37 8.02
C LYS A 130 -10.19 -21.30 8.46
N ASP A 131 -10.36 -22.61 8.31
CA ASP A 131 -9.35 -23.61 8.67
C ASP A 131 -8.07 -23.43 7.84
N LYS A 132 -8.21 -23.13 6.54
CA LYS A 132 -7.09 -22.88 5.64
C LYS A 132 -6.36 -21.56 5.93
N ILE A 133 -7.09 -20.50 6.28
CA ILE A 133 -6.47 -19.24 6.75
C ILE A 133 -5.70 -19.50 8.05
N LEU A 134 -6.26 -20.27 8.98
CA LEU A 134 -5.58 -20.65 10.21
C LEU A 134 -4.33 -21.50 9.94
N GLU A 135 -4.37 -22.43 8.99
CA GLU A 135 -3.20 -23.21 8.58
C GLU A 135 -2.08 -22.31 8.06
N ILE A 136 -2.41 -21.37 7.16
CA ILE A 136 -1.46 -20.40 6.62
C ILE A 136 -0.85 -19.56 7.75
N LEU A 137 -1.66 -19.01 8.65
CA LEU A 137 -1.17 -18.18 9.76
C LEU A 137 -0.32 -18.99 10.76
N ASN A 138 -0.72 -20.21 11.10
CA ASN A 138 0.06 -21.07 11.99
C ASN A 138 1.42 -21.45 11.39
N SER A 139 1.52 -21.57 10.06
CA SER A 139 2.81 -21.82 9.39
C SER A 139 3.82 -20.67 9.56
N LEU A 140 3.36 -19.47 9.86
CA LEU A 140 4.22 -18.31 10.11
C LEU A 140 4.88 -18.32 11.49
N VAL A 141 4.25 -19.00 12.47
CA VAL A 141 4.72 -19.14 13.85
C VAL A 141 5.49 -20.46 14.02
N ASN A 142 4.88 -21.59 13.63
CA ASN A 142 5.40 -22.94 13.87
C ASN A 142 6.31 -23.45 12.74
N TYR A 143 7.16 -22.58 12.19
CA TYR A 143 8.15 -22.99 11.20
C TYR A 143 9.28 -23.80 11.88
N GLU A 144 9.06 -25.10 12.07
CA GLU A 144 10.14 -26.06 12.22
C GLU A 144 10.68 -26.36 10.82
N GLU A 145 11.98 -26.08 10.60
CA GLU A 145 12.70 -26.57 9.43
C GLU A 145 12.49 -28.09 9.31
N ARG A 146 11.75 -28.52 8.29
CA ARG A 146 11.74 -29.91 7.83
C ARG A 146 12.56 -30.05 6.56
#